data_AF-A0A7M3MC42-F1
#
_entry.id   AF-A0A7M3MC42-F1
#
_cell.length_a   1.000
_cell.length_b   1.000
_cell.length_c   1.000
_cell.angle_alpha   90.00
_cell.angle_beta   90.00
_cell.angle_gamma   90.00
#
_symmetry.space_group_name_H-M   'P 1'
#
loop_
_entity.id
_entity.type
_entity.pdbx_description
1 polymer ?
#
loop_
_entity_poly.entity_id
_entity_poly.type
_entity_poly.pdbx_seq_one_letter_code
_entity_poly.pdbx_strand_id
1 'polypeptide(L)'
;MEYRDSWCRSHPVECLKSDISGLKEALSENERKAGEWEELARIAAAPDCDLGDCAEAYARRSERAESYREVVAQQKKQLREMERKLEQMQRSSDGHDGGGGSSGGGSSH
;
A
#
# COMPACT_ATOMS: atom_id res chain seq x y z
N MET A 1 4.82 1.36 23.43
CA MET A 1 5.14 1.65 22.02
C MET A 1 6.63 1.87 21.76
N GLU A 2 7.44 2.23 22.77
CA GLU A 2 8.85 2.64 22.61
C GLU A 2 9.82 1.56 22.10
N TYR A 3 9.54 0.27 22.35
CA TYR A 3 10.42 -0.83 21.94
C TYR A 3 10.46 -1.01 20.41
N ARG A 4 9.31 -0.93 19.73
CA ARG A 4 9.25 -1.06 18.27
C ARG A 4 9.95 0.12 17.59
N ASP A 5 9.72 1.33 18.07
CA ASP A 5 10.36 2.53 17.52
C ASP A 5 11.89 2.49 17.69
N SER A 6 12.38 2.06 18.86
CA SER A 6 13.80 1.87 19.09
C SER A 6 14.38 0.76 18.20
N TRP A 7 13.67 -0.35 18.02
CA TRP A 7 14.13 -1.45 17.17
C TRP A 7 14.15 -1.05 15.68
N CYS A 8 13.13 -0.34 15.20
CA CYS A 8 13.06 0.16 13.84
C CYS A 8 14.15 1.19 13.50
N ARG A 9 14.65 1.94 14.49
CA ARG A 9 15.82 2.82 14.31
C ARG A 9 17.09 2.02 14.04
N SER A 10 17.28 0.90 14.73
CA SER A 10 18.45 0.02 14.56
C SER A 10 18.33 -0.94 13.38
N HIS A 11 17.10 -1.28 12.98
CA HIS A 11 16.80 -2.23 11.90
C HIS A 11 15.77 -1.64 10.91
N PRO A 12 16.11 -0.53 10.22
CA PRO A 12 15.13 0.20 9.41
C PRO A 12 14.66 -0.59 8.18
N VAL A 13 15.51 -1.46 7.62
CA VAL A 13 15.15 -2.35 6.51
C VAL A 13 14.13 -3.41 6.95
N GLU A 14 14.39 -4.09 8.07
CA GLU A 14 13.50 -5.15 8.57
C GLU A 14 12.17 -4.56 9.07
N CYS A 15 12.19 -3.38 9.68
CA CYS A 15 10.99 -2.67 10.03
C CYS A 15 10.15 -2.30 8.80
N LEU A 16 10.79 -1.75 7.75
CA LEU A 16 10.10 -1.41 6.51
C LEU A 16 9.51 -2.65 5.80
N LYS A 17 10.22 -3.78 5.81
CA LYS A 17 9.70 -5.07 5.31
C LYS A 17 8.47 -5.52 6.10
N SER A 18 8.50 -5.42 7.42
CA SER A 18 7.35 -5.77 8.26
C SER A 18 6.15 -4.87 7.96
N ASP A 19 6.37 -3.57 7.78
CA ASP A 19 5.29 -2.63 7.44
C ASP A 19 4.71 -2.91 6.05
N ILE A 20 5.57 -3.25 5.07
CA ILE A 20 5.15 -3.69 3.74
C ILE A 20 4.27 -4.94 3.82
N SER A 21 4.66 -5.94 4.62
CA SER A 21 3.87 -7.16 4.82
C SER A 21 2.50 -6.85 5.43
N GLY A 22 2.46 -6.05 6.49
CA GLY A 22 1.19 -5.64 7.11
C GLY A 22 0.29 -4.85 6.16
N LEU A 23 0.87 -3.98 5.31
CA LEU A 23 0.13 -3.26 4.29
C LEU A 23 -0.42 -4.19 3.20
N LYS A 24 0.34 -5.23 2.79
CA LYS A 24 -0.13 -6.24 1.83
C LYS A 24 -1.30 -7.05 2.37
N GLU A 25 -1.26 -7.43 3.65
CA GLU A 25 -2.37 -8.13 4.31
C GLU A 25 -3.62 -7.25 4.37
N ALA A 26 -3.48 -5.99 4.82
CA ALA A 26 -4.59 -5.05 4.87
C ALA A 26 -5.19 -4.76 3.48
N LEU A 27 -4.33 -4.68 2.45
CA LEU A 27 -4.75 -4.49 1.07
C LEU A 27 -5.56 -5.68 0.55
N SER A 28 -5.10 -6.90 0.79
CA SER A 28 -5.83 -8.12 0.44
C SER A 28 -7.21 -8.17 1.12
N GLU A 29 -7.28 -7.82 2.40
CA GLU A 29 -8.56 -7.76 3.11
C GLU A 29 -9.51 -6.71 2.55
N ASN A 30 -9.00 -5.53 2.20
CA ASN A 30 -9.81 -4.46 1.64
C ASN A 30 -10.27 -4.76 0.21
N GLU A 31 -9.44 -5.45 -0.59
CA GLU A 31 -9.84 -5.96 -1.91
C GLU A 31 -10.97 -6.98 -1.79
N ARG A 32 -10.88 -7.92 -0.83
CA ARG A 32 -11.96 -8.88 -0.55
C ARG A 32 -13.24 -8.15 -0.16
N LYS A 33 -13.16 -7.17 0.75
CA LYS A 33 -14.32 -6.38 1.19
C LYS A 33 -14.94 -5.59 0.04
N ALA A 34 -14.13 -4.96 -0.82
CA ALA A 34 -14.64 -4.27 -2.01
C ALA A 34 -15.47 -5.23 -2.89
N GLY A 35 -14.92 -6.41 -3.20
CA GLY A 35 -15.62 -7.43 -3.97
C GLY A 35 -16.92 -7.93 -3.32
N GLU A 36 -16.93 -8.11 -2.00
CA GLU A 36 -18.14 -8.49 -1.26
C GLU A 36 -19.24 -7.43 -1.35
N TRP A 37 -18.89 -6.15 -1.21
CA TRP A 37 -19.85 -5.05 -1.34
C TRP A 37 -20.35 -4.88 -2.77
N GLU A 38 -19.50 -5.10 -3.77
CA GLU A 38 -19.92 -5.13 -5.18
C GLU A 38 -20.90 -6.24 -5.48
N GLU A 39 -20.66 -7.44 -4.96
CA GLU A 39 -21.57 -8.58 -5.13
C GLU A 39 -22.91 -8.30 -4.45
N LEU A 40 -22.89 -7.76 -3.23
CA LEU A 40 -24.11 -7.35 -2.54
C LEU A 40 -24.86 -6.25 -3.29
N ALA A 41 -24.15 -5.30 -3.90
CA ALA A 41 -24.75 -4.28 -4.75
C ALA A 41 -25.39 -4.93 -5.98
N ARG A 42 -24.70 -5.87 -6.64
CA ARG A 42 -25.24 -6.61 -7.79
C ARG A 42 -26.55 -7.34 -7.46
N ILE A 43 -26.62 -7.99 -6.29
CA ILE A 43 -27.85 -8.64 -5.81
C ILE A 43 -28.97 -7.61 -5.61
N ALA A 44 -28.66 -6.43 -5.06
CA ALA A 44 -29.67 -5.39 -4.87
C ALA A 44 -30.12 -4.73 -6.18
N ALA A 45 -29.31 -4.79 -7.24
CA ALA A 45 -29.67 -4.33 -8.58
C ALA A 45 -30.45 -5.40 -9.40
N ALA A 46 -30.67 -6.60 -8.85
CA ALA A 46 -31.36 -7.66 -9.56
C ALA A 46 -32.85 -7.30 -9.75
N PRO A 47 -33.44 -7.65 -10.90
CA PRO A 47 -34.85 -7.33 -11.21
C PRO A 47 -35.86 -8.05 -10.31
N ASP A 48 -35.45 -9.15 -9.68
CA ASP A 48 -36.19 -9.97 -8.72
C ASP A 48 -35.74 -9.71 -7.27
N CYS A 49 -35.12 -8.56 -7.01
CA CYS A 49 -34.67 -8.25 -5.67
C CYS A 49 -35.85 -8.16 -4.68
N ASP A 50 -35.87 -9.07 -3.71
CA ASP A 50 -36.89 -9.19 -2.67
C ASP A 50 -36.63 -8.29 -1.44
N LEU A 51 -35.68 -7.35 -1.55
CA LEU A 51 -35.45 -6.38 -0.48
C LEU A 51 -36.52 -5.28 -0.56
N GLY A 52 -37.07 -4.88 0.59
CA GLY A 52 -38.13 -3.85 0.64
C GLY A 52 -37.74 -2.51 -0.01
N ASP A 53 -36.43 -2.21 -0.10
CA ASP A 53 -35.89 -1.08 -0.85
C ASP A 53 -34.58 -1.45 -1.56
N CYS A 54 -34.71 -2.13 -2.71
CA CYS A 54 -33.58 -2.58 -3.53
C CYS A 54 -32.73 -1.43 -4.08
N ALA A 55 -33.35 -0.30 -4.44
CA ALA A 55 -32.65 0.86 -4.96
C ALA A 55 -31.78 1.53 -3.90
N GLU A 56 -32.31 1.72 -2.67
CA GLU A 56 -31.53 2.24 -1.56
C GLU A 56 -30.41 1.28 -1.15
N ALA A 57 -30.70 -0.03 -1.10
CA ALA A 57 -29.70 -1.04 -0.81
C ALA A 57 -28.57 -1.04 -1.84
N TYR A 58 -28.88 -0.94 -3.13
CA TYR A 58 -27.90 -0.83 -4.21
C TYR A 58 -27.02 0.40 -4.03
N ALA A 59 -27.61 1.57 -3.80
CA ALA A 59 -26.87 2.83 -3.63
C ALA A 59 -25.88 2.74 -2.46
N ARG A 60 -26.36 2.33 -1.27
CA ARG A 60 -25.51 2.20 -0.07
C ARG A 60 -24.39 1.19 -0.24
N ARG A 61 -24.66 0.04 -0.88
CA ARG A 61 -23.67 -1.02 -1.09
C ARG A 61 -22.62 -0.61 -2.13
N SER A 62 -23.05 0.09 -3.18
CA SER A 62 -22.16 0.62 -4.21
C SER A 62 -21.23 1.69 -3.65
N GLU A 63 -21.74 2.65 -2.88
CA GLU A 63 -20.93 3.65 -2.19
C GLU A 63 -19.87 3.00 -1.27
N ARG A 64 -20.27 1.94 -0.56
CA ARG A 64 -19.34 1.21 0.31
C ARG A 64 -18.25 0.48 -0.47
N ALA A 65 -18.60 -0.14 -1.60
CA ALA A 65 -17.63 -0.74 -2.50
C ALA A 65 -16.64 0.29 -3.04
N GLU A 66 -17.13 1.46 -3.47
CA GLU A 66 -16.28 2.56 -3.94
C GLU A 66 -15.34 3.07 -2.86
N SER A 67 -15.81 3.24 -1.63
CA SER A 67 -14.96 3.62 -0.50
C SER A 67 -13.81 2.62 -0.27
N TYR A 68 -14.09 1.31 -0.32
CA TYR A 68 -13.01 0.32 -0.22
C TYR A 68 -12.06 0.34 -1.42
N ARG A 69 -12.57 0.57 -2.64
CA ARG A 69 -11.72 0.71 -3.84
C ARG A 69 -10.77 1.90 -3.72
N GLU A 70 -11.23 3.03 -3.19
CA GLU A 70 -10.39 4.20 -2.93
C GLU A 70 -9.28 3.89 -1.91
N VAL A 71 -9.64 3.22 -0.81
CA VAL A 71 -8.66 2.77 0.20
C VAL A 71 -7.63 1.83 -0.43
N VAL A 72 -8.07 0.84 -1.23
CA VAL A 72 -7.16 -0.06 -1.95
C VAL A 72 -6.24 0.71 -2.89
N ALA A 73 -6.75 1.70 -3.63
CA ALA A 73 -5.95 2.51 -4.54
C ALA A 73 -4.86 3.30 -3.79
N GLN A 74 -5.20 3.90 -2.64
CA GLN A 74 -4.25 4.59 -1.77
C GLN A 74 -3.20 3.62 -1.19
N GLN A 75 -3.63 2.47 -0.68
CA GLN A 75 -2.74 1.44 -0.15
C GLN A 75 -1.78 0.89 -1.23
N LYS A 76 -2.26 0.69 -2.47
CA LYS A 76 -1.40 0.32 -3.62
C LYS A 76 -0.35 1.38 -3.94
N LYS A 77 -0.69 2.67 -3.79
CA LYS A 77 0.27 3.76 -3.97
C LYS A 77 1.33 3.73 -2.86
N GLN A 78 0.90 3.68 -1.61
CA GLN A 78 1.80 3.62 -0.45
C GLN A 78 2.73 2.39 -0.53
N LEU A 79 2.19 1.23 -0.90
CA LEU A 79 2.97 0.00 -1.03
C LEU A 79 4.12 0.17 -2.03
N ARG A 80 3.84 0.75 -3.21
CA ARG A 80 4.85 1.02 -4.23
C ARG A 80 5.91 2.01 -3.76
N GLU A 81 5.53 3.02 -2.97
CA GLU A 81 6.49 3.97 -2.38
C GLU A 81 7.39 3.28 -1.35
N MET A 82 6.83 2.41 -0.51
CA MET A 82 7.60 1.65 0.49
C MET A 82 8.53 0.62 -0.16
N GLU A 83 8.08 -0.09 -1.19
CA GLU A 83 8.90 -1.04 -1.95
C GLU A 83 10.08 -0.34 -2.64
N ARG A 84 9.86 0.84 -3.24
CA ARG A 84 10.94 1.67 -3.81
C ARG A 84 11.94 2.12 -2.75
N LYS A 85 11.45 2.54 -1.58
CA LYS A 85 12.32 2.94 -0.47
C LYS A 85 13.15 1.77 0.04
N LEU A 86 12.55 0.58 0.14
CA LEU A 86 13.25 -0.64 0.54
C LEU A 86 14.37 -0.97 -0.44
N GLU A 87 14.08 -0.95 -1.74
CA GLU A 87 15.05 -1.18 -2.81
C GLU A 87 16.22 -0.17 -2.74
N GLN A 88 15.91 1.13 -2.55
CA GLN A 88 16.93 2.17 -2.39
C GLN A 88 17.82 1.90 -1.17
N MET A 89 17.24 1.51 -0.04
CA MET A 89 17.99 1.22 1.18
C MET A 89 18.92 0.03 0.97
N GLN A 90 18.43 -1.06 0.36
CA GLN A 90 19.23 -2.26 0.09
C GLN A 90 20.41 -1.95 -0.83
N ARG A 91 20.18 -1.19 -1.91
CA ARG A 91 21.25 -0.73 -2.82
C ARG A 91 22.28 0.17 -2.13
N SER A 92 21.86 0.98 -1.18
CA SER A 92 22.76 1.89 -0.45
C SER A 92 23.62 1.17 0.58
N SER A 93 23.13 0.06 1.14
CA SER A 93 23.91 -0.82 2.02
C SER A 93 24.91 -1.71 1.25
N ASP A 94 24.60 -2.07 0.01
CA ASP A 94 25.47 -2.89 -0.85
C ASP A 94 26.48 -2.04 -1.65
N GLY A 95 26.36 -0.72 -1.62
CA GLY A 95 27.18 0.24 -2.38
C GLY A 95 28.45 0.73 -1.68
N HIS A 96 28.96 0.04 -0.67
CA HIS A 96 30.16 0.45 0.08
C HIS A 96 31.51 -0.07 -0.48
N ASP A 97 31.53 -0.60 -1.70
CA ASP A 97 32.76 -0.94 -2.43
C ASP A 97 32.63 -0.61 -3.92
N GLY A 98 33.01 0.60 -4.31
CA GLY A 98 33.22 0.91 -5.74
C GLY A 98 32.97 2.36 -6.13
N GLY A 99 33.96 3.22 -5.92
CA GLY A 99 33.98 4.53 -6.59
C GLY A 99 34.63 5.64 -5.78
N GLY A 100 35.90 5.46 -5.40
CA GLY A 100 36.74 6.56 -4.96
C GLY A 100 36.90 7.58 -6.08
N GLY A 101 36.02 8.58 -6.12
CA GLY A 101 36.16 9.79 -6.91
C GLY A 101 36.81 10.87 -6.06
N SER A 102 38.12 10.81 -5.88
CA SER A 102 38.90 11.93 -5.34
C SER A 102 40.25 11.97 -6.02
N SER A 103 40.46 12.97 -6.89
CA SER A 103 41.50 14.01 -6.72
C SER A 103 41.84 14.70 -8.04
N GLY A 104 41.88 16.03 -8.01
CA GLY A 104 42.70 16.91 -8.86
C GLY A 104 42.09 17.24 -10.23
N GLY A 105 41.98 18.50 -10.68
CA GLY A 105 42.69 19.72 -10.29
C GLY A 105 43.25 20.38 -11.56
N GLY A 106 43.12 21.71 -11.67
CA GLY A 106 43.78 22.55 -12.69
C GLY A 106 42.85 22.90 -13.86
N SER A 107 42.22 24.08 -13.88
CA SER A 107 42.79 25.43 -14.15
C SER A 107 43.20 25.65 -15.60
N SER A 108 42.46 26.59 -16.23
CA SER A 108 42.95 27.71 -17.06
C SER A 108 43.84 27.41 -18.28
N HIS A 109 43.29 27.57 -19.49
CA HIS A 109 43.51 28.69 -20.43
C HIS A 109 42.76 28.43 -21.74
#